data_AF-A0A0Q4LLP3-F1
#
_entry.id   AF-A0A0Q4LLP3-F1
#
_cell.length_a   1.000
_cell.length_b   1.000
_cell.length_c   1.000
_cell.angle_alpha   90.00
_cell.angle_beta   90.00
_cell.angle_gamma   90.00
#
_symmetry.space_group_name_H-M   'P 1'
#
loop_
_entity.id
_entity.type
_entity.pdbx_description
1 polymer ?
#
loop_
_entity_poly.entity_id
_entity_poly.type
_entity_poly.pdbx_seq_one_letter_code
_entity_poly.pdbx_strand_id
1 'polypeptide(L)'
;MAVLRLRQLQKKRGAPADRFALIDFDQAERDPQRAQRAIALAIENDIKVLWQRPCFEALLLRHLEGKSANRPPDTPGAIKALEKEWVDYAKPMTRVNLAKRIDRTAVLRAAAVEPDLATLLQCIGLA
;
A
#
# COMPACT_ATOMS: atom_id res chain seq x y z
N MET A 1 -0.05 -16.25 3.51
CA MET A 1 1.04 -15.92 4.44
C MET A 1 0.59 -15.03 5.60
N ALA A 2 -0.10 -13.90 5.37
CA ALA A 2 -0.52 -12.98 6.46
C ALA A 2 -1.34 -13.64 7.58
N VAL A 3 -2.39 -14.39 7.24
CA VAL A 3 -3.21 -15.14 8.22
C VAL A 3 -2.39 -16.16 9.01
N LEU A 4 -1.49 -16.90 8.36
CA LEU A 4 -0.61 -17.86 9.04
C LEU A 4 0.33 -17.17 10.02
N ARG A 5 0.88 -16.02 9.63
CA ARG A 5 1.74 -15.21 10.50
C ARG A 5 0.97 -14.67 11.70
N LEU A 6 -0.27 -14.21 11.49
CA LEU A 6 -1.14 -13.76 12.57
C LEU A 6 -1.40 -14.87 13.58
N ARG A 7 -1.76 -16.08 13.13
CA ARG A 7 -1.96 -17.25 14.01
C ARG A 7 -0.71 -17.58 14.82
N GLN A 8 0.47 -17.46 14.23
CA GLN A 8 1.74 -17.66 14.96
C GLN A 8 1.96 -16.58 16.03
N LEU A 9 1.65 -15.32 15.74
CA LEU A 9 1.78 -14.20 16.68
C LEU A 9 0.76 -14.28 17.82
N GLN A 10 -0.47 -14.72 17.53
CA GLN A 10 -1.50 -14.95 18.55
C GLN A 10 -1.07 -15.99 19.58
N LYS A 11 -0.47 -17.11 19.14
CA LYS A 11 0.09 -18.14 20.04
C LYS A 11 1.18 -17.58 20.97
N LYS A 12 1.91 -16.55 20.52
CA LYS A 12 2.96 -15.88 21.29
C LYS A 12 2.45 -14.66 22.08
N ARG A 13 1.13 -14.42 22.12
CA ARG A 13 0.50 -13.23 22.72
C ARG A 13 1.05 -11.88 22.18
N GLY A 14 1.59 -11.89 20.97
CA GLY A 14 2.19 -10.72 20.32
C GLY A 14 1.46 -10.31 19.04
N ALA A 15 0.18 -10.67 18.91
CA ALA A 15 -0.61 -10.26 17.77
C ALA A 15 -0.93 -8.76 17.88
N PRO A 16 -0.70 -7.97 16.81
CA PRO A 16 -1.05 -6.56 16.82
C PRO A 16 -2.58 -6.38 16.90
N ALA A 17 -3.00 -5.32 17.60
CA ALA A 17 -4.39 -4.92 17.72
C ALA A 17 -4.94 -4.51 16.35
N ASP A 18 -4.31 -3.52 15.70
CA ASP A 18 -4.62 -3.15 14.33
C ASP A 18 -3.83 -3.99 13.32
N ARG A 19 -4.52 -4.46 12.28
CA ARG A 19 -3.95 -5.31 11.24
C ARG A 19 -4.32 -4.76 9.88
N PHE A 20 -3.30 -4.56 9.04
CA PHE A 20 -3.48 -4.06 7.69
C PHE A 20 -2.77 -4.98 6.69
N ALA A 21 -3.38 -5.13 5.52
CA ALA A 21 -2.78 -5.78 4.37
C ALA A 21 -2.84 -4.82 3.18
N LEU A 22 -1.66 -4.46 2.65
CA LEU A 22 -1.57 -3.67 1.42
C LEU A 22 -1.56 -4.65 0.24
N ILE A 23 -2.46 -4.44 -0.71
CA ILE A 23 -2.63 -5.33 -1.87
C ILE A 23 -2.76 -4.49 -3.13
N ASP A 24 -2.01 -4.84 -4.17
CA ASP A 24 -2.16 -4.25 -5.51
C ASP A 24 -3.52 -4.60 -6.11
N PHE A 25 -4.21 -3.60 -6.65
CA PHE A 25 -5.55 -3.77 -7.22
C PHE A 25 -5.51 -4.54 -8.55
N ASP A 26 -4.44 -4.41 -9.33
CA ASP A 26 -4.28 -5.12 -10.60
C ASP A 26 -4.36 -6.66 -10.45
N GLN A 27 -3.86 -7.20 -9.34
CA GLN A 27 -3.99 -8.62 -9.01
C GLN A 27 -5.43 -9.01 -8.73
N ALA A 28 -6.22 -8.10 -8.13
CA ALA A 28 -7.63 -8.34 -7.86
C ALA A 28 -8.48 -8.30 -9.13
N GLU A 29 -8.16 -7.41 -10.07
CA GLU A 29 -8.82 -7.36 -11.39
C GLU A 29 -8.52 -8.61 -12.22
N ARG A 30 -7.29 -9.13 -12.16
CA ARG A 30 -6.88 -10.32 -12.91
C ARG A 30 -7.55 -11.60 -12.42
N ASP A 31 -7.84 -11.72 -11.13
CA ASP A 31 -8.51 -12.89 -10.55
C ASP A 31 -9.52 -12.47 -9.46
N PRO A 32 -10.74 -12.07 -9.86
CA PRO A 32 -11.76 -11.58 -8.92
C PRO A 32 -12.18 -12.63 -7.88
N GLN A 33 -12.19 -13.92 -8.24
CA GLN A 33 -12.55 -14.99 -7.30
C GLN A 33 -11.49 -15.15 -6.21
N ARG A 34 -10.20 -15.06 -6.56
CA ARG A 34 -9.12 -15.04 -5.58
C ARG A 34 -9.15 -13.77 -4.73
N ALA A 35 -9.46 -12.62 -5.31
CA ALA A 35 -9.63 -11.37 -4.57
C ALA A 35 -10.75 -11.48 -3.53
N GLN A 36 -11.91 -12.01 -3.92
CA GLN A 36 -13.04 -12.21 -3.02
C GLN A 36 -12.70 -13.15 -1.87
N ARG A 37 -11.98 -14.25 -2.14
CA ARG A 37 -11.46 -15.14 -1.10
C ARG A 37 -10.46 -14.45 -0.17
N ALA A 38 -9.59 -13.60 -0.70
CA ALA A 38 -8.64 -12.84 0.11
C ALA A 38 -9.35 -11.83 1.01
N ILE A 39 -10.39 -11.17 0.51
CA ILE A 39 -11.25 -10.25 1.29
C ILE A 39 -11.97 -11.01 2.41
N ALA A 40 -12.59 -12.16 2.09
CA ALA A 40 -13.26 -12.98 3.09
C ALA A 40 -12.29 -13.40 4.22
N LEU A 41 -11.09 -13.88 3.86
CA LEU A 41 -10.05 -14.21 4.83
C LEU A 41 -9.59 -13.01 5.65
N ALA A 42 -9.53 -11.83 5.06
CA ALA A 42 -9.16 -10.61 5.77
C ALA A 42 -10.22 -10.23 6.80
N ILE A 43 -11.50 -10.26 6.42
CA ILE A 43 -12.65 -10.00 7.30
C ILE A 43 -12.67 -10.99 8.48
N GLU A 44 -12.55 -12.29 8.21
CA GLU A 44 -12.53 -13.34 9.24
C GLU A 44 -11.41 -13.17 10.28
N ASN A 45 -10.34 -12.44 9.92
CA ASN A 45 -9.16 -12.26 10.76
C ASN A 45 -8.98 -10.81 11.23
N ASP A 46 -10.00 -9.97 11.06
CA ASP A 46 -9.97 -8.54 11.41
C ASP A 46 -8.75 -7.82 10.80
N ILE A 47 -8.51 -8.06 9.51
CA ILE A 47 -7.44 -7.44 8.73
C ILE A 47 -8.09 -6.43 7.78
N LYS A 48 -7.72 -5.15 7.93
CA LYS A 48 -8.12 -4.08 7.02
C LYS A 48 -7.30 -4.17 5.73
N VAL A 49 -7.96 -4.28 4.57
CA VAL A 49 -7.28 -4.30 3.27
C VAL A 49 -7.15 -2.88 2.74
N LEU A 50 -5.92 -2.48 2.40
CA LEU A 50 -5.60 -1.22 1.73
C LEU A 50 -5.28 -1.52 0.27
N TRP A 51 -6.18 -1.10 -0.62
CA TRP A 51 -6.01 -1.34 -2.05
C TRP A 51 -5.11 -0.29 -2.69
N GLN A 52 -4.02 -0.75 -3.30
CA GLN A 52 -3.08 0.11 -4.02
C GLN A 52 -3.51 0.15 -5.49
N ARG A 53 -4.08 1.27 -5.93
CA ARG A 53 -4.71 1.39 -7.26
C ARG A 53 -3.85 2.18 -8.24
N PRO A 54 -3.58 1.66 -9.46
CA PRO A 54 -3.68 0.24 -9.84
C PRO A 54 -2.65 -0.67 -9.14
N CYS A 55 -1.51 -0.13 -8.71
CA CYS A 55 -0.43 -0.85 -8.05
C CYS A 55 0.36 0.04 -7.06
N PHE A 56 1.38 -0.53 -6.43
CA PHE A 56 2.32 0.15 -5.55
C PHE A 56 2.96 1.40 -6.17
N GLU A 57 3.38 1.37 -7.43
CA GLU A 57 4.03 2.52 -8.09
C GLU A 57 3.07 3.71 -8.24
N ALA A 58 1.80 3.42 -8.52
CA ALA A 58 0.78 4.46 -8.57
C ALA A 58 0.58 5.12 -7.22
N LEU A 59 0.71 4.37 -6.13
CA LEU A 59 0.69 4.93 -4.77
C LEU A 59 1.94 5.77 -4.50
N LEU A 60 3.12 5.34 -4.93
CA LEU A 60 4.37 6.12 -4.78
C LEU A 60 4.30 7.48 -5.49
N LEU A 61 3.67 7.56 -6.68
CA LEU A 61 3.48 8.83 -7.38
C LEU A 61 2.79 9.89 -6.51
N ARG A 62 1.81 9.49 -5.71
CA ARG A 62 1.03 10.40 -4.85
C ARG A 62 1.83 10.99 -3.70
N HIS A 63 2.93 10.32 -3.35
CA HIS A 63 3.88 10.82 -2.37
C HIS A 63 4.78 11.90 -2.96
N LEU A 64 4.93 12.01 -4.28
CA LEU A 64 5.78 13.03 -4.90
C LEU A 64 5.11 14.41 -4.88
N GLU A 65 5.91 15.45 -4.72
CA GLU A 65 5.44 16.84 -4.72
C GLU A 65 4.79 17.20 -6.06
N GLY A 66 3.62 17.86 -6.02
CA GLY A 66 2.86 18.22 -7.22
C GLY A 66 2.22 17.05 -7.98
N LYS A 67 2.29 15.81 -7.47
CA LYS A 67 1.79 14.60 -8.16
C LYS A 67 0.73 13.83 -7.38
N SER A 68 0.17 14.39 -6.31
CA SER A 68 -0.91 13.76 -5.52
C SER A 68 -2.15 13.38 -6.36
N ALA A 69 -2.46 14.17 -7.41
CA ALA A 69 -3.56 13.89 -8.33
C ALA A 69 -3.17 13.00 -9.53
N ASN A 70 -1.90 12.59 -9.66
CA ASN A 70 -1.47 11.76 -10.78
C ASN A 70 -1.95 10.31 -10.59
N ARG A 71 -2.98 9.92 -11.34
CA ARG A 71 -3.61 8.59 -11.26
C ARG A 71 -3.56 7.89 -12.63
N PRO A 72 -2.41 7.31 -13.02
CA PRO A 72 -2.33 6.47 -14.21
C PRO A 72 -3.36 5.33 -14.13
N PRO A 73 -3.99 4.95 -15.25
CA PRO A 73 -5.11 4.02 -15.24
C PRO A 73 -4.68 2.56 -15.03
N ASP A 74 -3.43 2.22 -15.35
CA ASP A 74 -2.91 0.85 -15.32
C ASP A 74 -1.48 0.77 -14.75
N THR A 75 -1.03 -0.45 -14.44
CA THR A 75 0.30 -0.71 -13.91
C THR A 75 1.43 -0.25 -14.85
N PRO A 76 1.39 -0.52 -16.17
CA PRO A 76 2.42 -0.02 -17.09
C PRO A 76 2.51 1.51 -17.14
N GLY A 77 1.37 2.21 -17.13
CA GLY A 77 1.30 3.67 -17.09
C GLY A 77 1.83 4.23 -15.77
N ALA A 78 1.52 3.57 -14.65
CA ALA A 78 2.06 3.93 -13.34
C ALA A 78 3.58 3.84 -13.27
N ILE A 79 4.15 2.74 -13.80
CA ILE A 79 5.61 2.55 -13.86
C ILE A 79 6.26 3.64 -14.73
N LYS A 80 5.77 3.85 -15.96
CA LYS A 80 6.33 4.88 -16.86
C LYS A 80 6.27 6.28 -16.27
N ALA A 81 5.15 6.62 -15.62
CA ALA A 81 5.00 7.91 -14.96
C ALA A 81 5.97 8.03 -13.78
N LEU A 82 6.15 6.98 -12.97
CA LEU A 82 7.06 7.00 -11.84
C LEU A 82 8.53 7.13 -12.28
N GLU A 83 8.95 6.37 -13.28
CA GLU A 83 10.31 6.44 -13.84
C GLU A 83 10.62 7.83 -14.43
N LYS A 84 9.61 8.49 -15.03
CA LYS A 84 9.75 9.86 -15.52
C LYS A 84 9.94 10.88 -14.40
N GLU A 85 9.16 10.77 -13.32
CA GLU A 85 9.16 11.76 -12.22
C GLU A 85 10.27 11.47 -11.19
N TRP A 86 10.72 10.23 -11.11
CA TRP A 86 11.77 9.75 -10.23
C TRP A 86 12.79 8.95 -11.03
N VAL A 87 13.72 9.69 -11.66
CA VAL A 87 14.78 9.15 -12.54
C VAL A 87 15.59 8.02 -11.90
N ASP A 88 15.91 8.12 -10.61
CA ASP A 88 16.69 7.09 -9.89
C ASP A 88 15.83 5.92 -9.36
N TYR A 89 14.55 5.84 -9.72
CA TYR A 89 13.68 4.74 -9.31
C TYR A 89 14.04 3.45 -10.05
N ALA A 90 14.21 2.36 -9.31
CA ALA A 90 14.56 1.04 -9.86
C ALA A 90 14.05 -0.07 -8.94
N LYS A 91 13.43 -1.11 -9.50
CA LYS A 91 13.00 -2.28 -8.72
C LYS A 91 14.13 -3.32 -8.60
N PRO A 92 14.34 -3.94 -7.43
CA PRO A 92 13.67 -3.67 -6.15
C PRO A 92 14.30 -2.47 -5.41
N MET A 93 13.45 -1.61 -4.83
CA MET A 93 13.91 -0.59 -3.87
C MET A 93 13.86 -1.12 -2.44
N THR A 94 14.92 -0.87 -1.67
CA THR A 94 14.91 -1.10 -0.22
C THR A 94 14.12 0.00 0.49
N ARG A 95 13.67 -0.27 1.73
CA ARG A 95 13.08 0.76 2.61
C ARG A 95 13.97 1.99 2.74
N VAL A 96 15.28 1.80 2.85
CA VAL A 96 16.26 2.89 2.99
C VAL A 96 16.30 3.74 1.72
N ASN A 97 16.26 3.12 0.54
CA ASN A 97 16.25 3.86 -0.71
C ASN A 97 14.94 4.63 -0.93
N LEU A 98 13.79 4.03 -0.57
CA LEU A 98 12.51 4.73 -0.60
C LEU A 98 12.52 5.94 0.33
N ALA A 99 13.01 5.78 1.55
CA ALA A 99 13.02 6.85 2.57
C ALA A 99 13.90 8.06 2.19
N LYS A 100 14.82 7.93 1.22
CA LYS A 100 15.58 9.07 0.71
C LYS A 100 14.70 10.12 0.03
N ARG A 101 13.54 9.72 -0.50
CA ARG A 101 12.60 10.61 -1.20
C ARG A 101 11.20 10.61 -0.61
N ILE A 102 10.82 9.54 0.06
CA ILE A 102 9.53 9.38 0.72
C ILE A 102 9.72 9.56 2.22
N ASP A 103 9.76 10.83 2.64
CA ASP A 103 9.80 11.22 4.05
C ASP A 103 8.39 11.30 4.66
N ARG A 104 8.29 11.72 5.93
CA ARG A 104 6.99 11.88 6.60
C ARG A 104 6.06 12.83 5.85
N THR A 105 6.58 13.95 5.34
CA THR A 105 5.80 14.93 4.59
C THR A 105 5.21 14.32 3.32
N ALA A 106 6.01 13.52 2.60
CA ALA A 106 5.57 12.80 1.41
C ALA A 106 4.46 11.78 1.73
N VAL A 107 4.57 11.09 2.86
CA VAL A 107 3.54 10.15 3.34
C VAL A 107 2.24 10.87 3.68
N LEU A 108 2.30 12.00 4.41
CA LEU A 108 1.12 12.81 4.72
C LEU A 108 0.46 13.40 3.46
N ARG A 109 1.27 13.80 2.47
CA ARG A 109 0.79 14.26 1.16
C ARG A 109 -0.02 13.18 0.45
N ALA A 110 0.48 11.95 0.43
CA ALA A 110 -0.26 10.84 -0.17
C ALA A 110 -1.54 10.53 0.62
N ALA A 111 -1.48 10.55 1.95
CA ALA A 111 -2.63 10.30 2.81
C ALA A 111 -3.78 11.31 2.59
N ALA A 112 -3.46 12.56 2.24
CA ALA A 112 -4.48 13.57 1.92
C ALA A 112 -5.36 13.20 0.70
N VAL A 113 -4.89 12.30 -0.17
CA VAL A 113 -5.62 11.85 -1.38
C VAL A 113 -5.91 10.35 -1.39
N GLU A 114 -5.46 9.61 -0.38
CA GLU A 114 -5.64 8.17 -0.24
C GLU A 114 -6.28 7.83 1.12
N PRO A 115 -7.61 7.70 1.18
CA PRO A 115 -8.35 7.51 2.43
C PRO A 115 -7.90 6.29 3.25
N ASP A 116 -7.59 5.17 2.57
CA ASP A 116 -7.13 3.97 3.25
C ASP A 116 -5.74 4.16 3.88
N LEU A 117 -4.86 4.93 3.24
CA LEU A 117 -3.56 5.31 3.79
C LEU A 117 -3.73 6.26 4.97
N ALA A 118 -4.63 7.24 4.88
CA ALA A 118 -4.96 8.11 6.01
C ALA A 118 -5.45 7.31 7.23
N THR A 119 -6.35 6.34 6.99
CA THR A 119 -6.85 5.44 8.04
C THR A 119 -5.73 4.63 8.68
N LEU A 120 -4.81 4.08 7.87
CA LEU A 120 -3.63 3.37 8.37
C LEU A 120 -2.78 4.28 9.28
N LEU A 121 -2.48 5.50 8.83
CA LEU A 121 -1.66 6.44 9.59
C LEU A 121 -2.31 6.85 10.92
N GLN A 122 -3.63 7.04 10.94
CA GLN A 122 -4.38 7.32 12.17
C GLN A 122 -4.26 6.16 13.16
N CYS A 123 -4.44 4.92 12.71
CA CYS A 123 -4.33 3.74 13.56
C CYS A 123 -2.94 3.58 14.19
N ILE A 124 -1.87 3.99 13.49
CA ILE A 124 -0.49 3.90 14.02
C ILE A 124 0.00 5.19 14.68
N GLY A 125 -0.87 6.19 14.86
CA GLY A 125 -0.55 7.45 15.55
C GLY A 125 0.40 8.40 14.78
N LEU A 126 0.39 8.34 13.44
CA LEU A 126 1.26 9.15 12.57
C LEU A 126 0.54 10.19 11.71
N ALA A 127 -0.80 10.18 11.71
CA ALA A 127 -1.64 11.17 11.03
C ALA A 127 -1.58 12.54 11.69
#